data_AF-A0A528B3B8-F1
#
_entry.id   AF-A0A528B3B8-F1
#
_cell.length_a   1.000
_cell.length_b   1.000
_cell.length_c   1.000
_cell.angle_alpha   90.00
_cell.angle_beta   90.00
_cell.angle_gamma   90.00
#
_symmetry.space_group_name_H-M   'P 1'
#
loop_
_entity.id
_entity.type
_entity.pdbx_description
1 polymer ?
#
loop_
_entity_poly.entity_id
_entity_poly.type
_entity_poly.pdbx_seq_one_letter_code
_entity_poly.pdbx_strand_id
1 'polypeptide(L)'
;GFILDEDGETMITTGTPVSMLIENVDQRSKDYGEIARQYRPGHADYTYDAKYGLRDYRGGGRSSARETAARVAAGALARKVVPGMIVRGALVSMGEKSIDRANWNWNFVGDAENPFFTPDPASVAVFAAYLDGIRKAGSSVGAVIEIVADGVPAGLGAPIYAKLDQDIASGLMSINAVKGVEIGNGFEAARITGEENADEMRIGNDGKPVFLSNNAGGILGGISTGQAIVARFAVKPTSSILTPRKSIDKDGNDVEIMTKGRHDPCVGIRAVPIGEAMVACAIADHYLRHRGQTGRAVGQ
;
A
#
# COMPACT_ATOMS: atom_id res chain seq x y z
N GLY A 1 -9.74 0.44 -24.13
CA GLY A 1 -8.74 -0.01 -25.12
C GLY A 1 -7.75 1.10 -25.38
N PHE A 2 -6.75 0.85 -26.21
CA PHE A 2 -5.79 1.87 -26.63
C PHE A 2 -5.67 1.88 -28.15
N ILE A 3 -5.34 3.04 -28.69
CA ILE A 3 -4.82 3.20 -30.04
C ILE A 3 -3.36 3.64 -29.94
N LEU A 4 -2.57 3.38 -30.98
CA LEU A 4 -1.25 3.99 -31.11
C LEU A 4 -1.44 5.41 -31.65
N ASP A 5 -0.66 6.34 -31.09
CA ASP A 5 -0.51 7.68 -31.63
C ASP A 5 0.27 7.66 -32.96
N GLU A 6 0.40 8.83 -33.61
CA GLU A 6 1.10 8.98 -34.88
C GLU A 6 2.59 8.56 -34.81
N ASP A 7 3.18 8.59 -33.62
CA ASP A 7 4.57 8.14 -33.37
C ASP A 7 4.73 6.61 -33.39
N GLY A 8 3.63 5.85 -33.37
CA GLY A 8 3.65 4.39 -33.33
C GLY A 8 4.10 3.77 -32.00
N GLU A 9 4.39 4.58 -30.98
CA GLU A 9 4.94 4.15 -29.69
C GLU A 9 4.00 4.53 -28.53
N THR A 10 3.38 5.71 -28.58
CA THR A 10 2.52 6.22 -27.53
C THR A 10 1.15 5.57 -27.60
N MET A 11 0.74 4.94 -26.49
CA MET A 11 -0.60 4.38 -26.35
C MET A 11 -1.58 5.41 -25.78
N ILE A 12 -2.64 5.70 -26.52
CA ILE A 12 -3.72 6.62 -26.12
C ILE A 12 -4.97 5.81 -25.74
N THR A 13 -5.52 6.07 -24.55
CA THR A 13 -6.74 5.40 -24.08
C THR A 13 -7.97 5.87 -24.86
N THR A 14 -8.84 4.94 -25.27
CA THR A 14 -10.07 5.25 -26.02
C THR A 14 -11.30 5.56 -25.15
N GLY A 15 -11.14 5.59 -23.83
CA GLY A 15 -12.26 5.71 -22.87
C GLY A 15 -13.03 4.41 -22.60
N THR A 16 -12.77 3.33 -23.36
CA THR A 16 -13.32 1.99 -23.09
C THR A 16 -12.42 1.19 -22.13
N PRO A 17 -12.90 0.09 -21.51
CA PRO A 17 -12.10 -0.70 -20.55
C PRO A 17 -10.71 -1.07 -21.09
N VAL A 18 -9.70 -0.95 -20.22
CA VAL A 18 -8.31 -1.39 -20.48
C VAL A 18 -8.08 -2.71 -19.77
N SER A 19 -7.64 -3.73 -20.50
CA SER A 19 -7.28 -5.03 -19.96
C SER A 19 -5.78 -5.26 -20.09
N MET A 20 -5.16 -5.80 -19.06
CA MET A 20 -3.74 -6.13 -19.01
C MET A 20 -3.58 -7.60 -18.58
N LEU A 21 -2.71 -8.32 -19.28
CA LEU A 21 -2.36 -9.70 -18.96
C LEU A 21 -0.89 -9.75 -18.53
N ILE A 22 -0.63 -10.37 -17.37
CA ILE A 22 0.72 -10.58 -16.86
C ILE A 22 0.96 -12.08 -16.78
N GLU A 23 1.85 -12.59 -17.64
CA GLU A 23 2.20 -14.00 -17.67
C GLU A 23 3.10 -14.38 -16.48
N ASN A 24 2.87 -15.57 -15.91
CA ASN A 24 3.67 -16.13 -14.84
C ASN A 24 4.67 -17.13 -15.41
N VAL A 25 5.96 -16.91 -15.20
CA VAL A 25 7.02 -17.76 -15.79
C VAL A 25 7.72 -18.72 -14.79
N ASP A 26 7.46 -18.61 -13.48
CA ASP A 26 8.12 -19.42 -12.43
C ASP A 26 7.10 -20.12 -11.52
N GLN A 27 6.34 -21.07 -12.07
CA GLN A 27 5.40 -21.88 -11.29
C GLN A 27 6.07 -23.20 -10.83
N ARG A 28 6.42 -23.28 -9.55
CA ARG A 28 6.93 -24.53 -8.93
C ARG A 28 5.79 -25.26 -8.21
N SER A 29 5.33 -26.37 -8.78
CA SER A 29 4.14 -27.10 -8.32
C SER A 29 4.39 -28.17 -7.25
N LYS A 30 5.65 -28.46 -6.88
CA LYS A 30 6.02 -29.69 -6.15
C LYS A 30 5.91 -29.65 -4.60
N ASP A 31 5.71 -28.49 -3.97
CA ASP A 31 5.86 -28.35 -2.50
C ASP A 31 4.54 -28.33 -1.70
N TYR A 32 3.37 -28.62 -2.28
CA TYR A 32 2.06 -28.30 -1.68
C TYR A 32 1.22 -29.49 -1.15
N GLY A 33 1.72 -30.72 -1.22
CA GLY A 33 0.93 -31.93 -0.89
C GLY A 33 0.42 -31.97 0.56
N GLU A 34 1.28 -31.67 1.54
CA GLU A 34 0.92 -31.70 2.96
C GLU A 34 0.04 -30.49 3.37
N ILE A 35 0.22 -29.34 2.71
CA ILE A 35 -0.54 -28.10 2.97
C ILE A 35 -2.00 -28.22 2.51
N ALA A 36 -2.32 -29.18 1.62
CA ALA A 36 -3.66 -29.35 1.07
C ALA A 36 -4.73 -29.59 2.14
N ARG A 37 -4.38 -30.24 3.26
CA ARG A 37 -5.32 -30.60 4.32
C ARG A 37 -5.18 -29.77 5.60
N GLN A 38 -4.20 -28.88 5.67
CA GLN A 38 -3.87 -28.13 6.88
C GLN A 38 -4.22 -26.65 6.72
N TYR A 39 -4.59 -25.95 7.80
CA TYR A 39 -4.80 -24.50 7.77
C TYR A 39 -3.57 -23.77 8.28
N ARG A 40 -2.83 -23.05 7.42
CA ARG A 40 -1.63 -22.33 7.88
C ARG A 40 -2.04 -21.14 8.76
N PRO A 41 -1.48 -21.01 9.98
CA PRO A 41 -1.77 -19.87 10.85
C PRO A 41 -1.47 -18.55 10.13
N GLY A 42 -2.39 -17.59 10.24
CA GLY A 42 -2.23 -16.27 9.62
C GLY A 42 -2.37 -16.22 8.10
N HIS A 43 -2.68 -17.32 7.42
CA HIS A 43 -3.12 -17.33 6.02
C HIS A 43 -4.64 -17.32 5.91
N ALA A 44 -5.14 -17.13 4.70
CA ALA A 44 -6.57 -17.14 4.40
C ALA A 44 -7.17 -18.56 4.31
N ASP A 45 -6.42 -19.58 4.76
CA ASP A 45 -6.73 -20.97 4.47
C ASP A 45 -8.06 -21.41 5.07
N TYR A 46 -8.21 -21.21 6.38
CA TYR A 46 -9.44 -21.54 7.09
C TYR A 46 -10.60 -20.67 6.65
N THR A 47 -10.37 -19.36 6.49
CA THR A 47 -11.45 -18.42 6.18
C THR A 47 -12.01 -18.59 4.78
N TYR A 48 -11.20 -19.00 3.79
CA TYR A 48 -11.72 -19.35 2.46
C TYR A 48 -12.52 -20.63 2.49
N ASP A 49 -12.03 -21.64 3.20
CA ASP A 49 -12.73 -22.93 3.30
C ASP A 49 -14.07 -22.76 4.05
N ALA A 50 -14.08 -22.04 5.17
CA ALA A 50 -15.30 -21.72 5.90
C ALA A 50 -16.29 -20.87 5.08
N LYS A 51 -15.80 -19.95 4.23
CA LYS A 51 -16.64 -19.05 3.43
C LYS A 51 -17.21 -19.71 2.17
N TYR A 52 -16.42 -20.54 1.50
CA TYR A 52 -16.73 -21.06 0.16
C TYR A 52 -16.89 -22.58 0.11
N GLY A 53 -16.58 -23.30 1.19
CA GLY A 53 -16.51 -24.77 1.22
C GLY A 53 -15.37 -25.35 0.38
N LEU A 54 -14.49 -24.50 -0.15
CA LEU A 54 -13.36 -24.90 -0.97
C LEU A 54 -12.24 -23.86 -0.90
N ARG A 55 -11.00 -24.34 -1.00
CA ARG A 55 -9.78 -23.52 -0.99
C ARG A 55 -8.79 -23.98 -2.05
N ASP A 56 -8.16 -23.02 -2.74
CA ASP A 56 -6.92 -23.29 -3.46
C ASP A 56 -5.70 -23.28 -2.52
N TYR A 57 -5.24 -24.47 -2.10
CA TYR A 57 -4.12 -24.62 -1.19
C TYR A 57 -2.74 -24.35 -1.82
N ARG A 58 -2.67 -24.17 -3.15
CA ARG A 58 -1.40 -24.01 -3.89
C ARG A 58 -0.80 -22.61 -3.76
N GLY A 59 -1.39 -21.74 -2.93
CA GLY A 59 -0.93 -20.37 -2.74
C GLY A 59 -1.20 -19.44 -3.93
N GLY A 60 -2.08 -19.86 -4.86
CA GLY A 60 -2.57 -19.08 -5.99
C GLY A 60 -3.94 -18.43 -5.73
N GLY A 61 -4.45 -17.70 -6.72
CA GLY A 61 -5.79 -17.11 -6.68
C GLY A 61 -5.91 -15.83 -5.85
N ARG A 62 -7.14 -15.50 -5.42
CA ARG A 62 -7.51 -14.20 -4.82
C ARG A 62 -6.91 -13.92 -3.44
N SER A 63 -6.39 -14.93 -2.76
CA SER A 63 -5.70 -14.77 -1.48
C SER A 63 -4.18 -14.58 -1.65
N SER A 64 -3.66 -14.77 -2.87
CA SER A 64 -2.24 -14.65 -3.17
C SER A 64 -1.83 -13.20 -3.37
N ALA A 65 -0.65 -12.84 -2.87
CA ALA A 65 -0.03 -11.55 -3.16
C ALA A 65 0.29 -11.37 -4.66
N ARG A 66 0.18 -12.39 -5.51
CA ARG A 66 0.35 -12.24 -6.97
C ARG A 66 -0.66 -11.25 -7.58
N GLU A 67 -1.86 -11.16 -7.01
CA GLU A 67 -2.89 -10.22 -7.47
C GLU A 67 -2.42 -8.77 -7.43
N THR A 68 -1.51 -8.41 -6.51
CA THR A 68 -1.04 -7.03 -6.37
C THR A 68 -0.23 -6.53 -7.57
N ALA A 69 0.27 -7.42 -8.44
CA ALA A 69 0.87 -7.04 -9.72
C ALA A 69 -0.17 -6.31 -10.62
N ALA A 70 -1.42 -6.76 -10.61
CA ALA A 70 -2.50 -6.10 -11.34
C ALA A 70 -2.82 -4.71 -10.74
N ARG A 71 -2.74 -4.58 -9.42
CA ARG A 71 -2.91 -3.28 -8.74
C ARG A 71 -1.83 -2.28 -9.15
N VAL A 72 -0.57 -2.70 -9.16
CA VAL A 72 0.55 -1.84 -9.60
C VAL A 72 0.38 -1.41 -11.06
N ALA A 73 -0.02 -2.33 -11.94
CA ALA A 73 -0.32 -2.02 -13.34
C ALA A 73 -1.48 -1.01 -13.48
N ALA A 74 -2.56 -1.17 -12.71
CA ALA A 74 -3.67 -0.21 -12.68
C ALA A 74 -3.23 1.16 -12.13
N GLY A 75 -2.38 1.17 -11.10
CA GLY A 75 -1.80 2.39 -10.53
C GLY A 75 -0.96 3.18 -11.54
N ALA A 76 -0.25 2.49 -12.45
CA ALA A 76 0.50 3.14 -13.52
C ALA A 76 -0.41 3.95 -14.46
N LEU A 77 -1.60 3.45 -14.77
CA LEU A 77 -2.62 4.20 -15.52
C LEU A 77 -3.21 5.33 -14.68
N ALA A 78 -3.54 5.07 -13.42
CA ALA A 78 -4.15 6.06 -12.52
C ALA A 78 -3.29 7.32 -12.33
N ARG A 79 -1.96 7.15 -12.25
CA ARG A 79 -1.02 8.28 -12.18
C ARG A 79 -1.09 9.22 -13.37
N LYS A 80 -1.47 8.72 -14.56
CA LYS A 80 -1.61 9.56 -15.76
C LYS A 80 -2.93 10.34 -15.81
N VAL A 81 -3.91 10.00 -14.97
CA VAL A 81 -5.25 10.61 -14.98
C VAL A 81 -5.27 11.99 -14.30
N VAL A 82 -4.45 12.18 -13.27
CA VAL A 82 -4.43 13.42 -12.46
C VAL A 82 -3.19 14.24 -12.83
N PRO A 83 -3.33 15.38 -13.54
CA PRO A 83 -2.19 16.18 -13.97
C PRO A 83 -1.34 16.67 -12.79
N GLY A 84 -0.02 16.53 -12.89
CA GLY A 84 0.92 17.01 -11.88
C GLY A 84 0.98 16.20 -10.59
N MET A 85 0.14 15.16 -10.43
CA MET A 85 0.16 14.30 -9.26
C MET A 85 1.41 13.42 -9.24
N ILE A 86 2.12 13.43 -8.11
CA ILE A 86 3.27 12.56 -7.86
C ILE A 86 2.98 11.76 -6.60
N VAL A 87 2.86 10.43 -6.74
CA VAL A 87 2.67 9.52 -5.61
C VAL A 87 3.97 8.76 -5.35
N ARG A 88 4.49 8.85 -4.14
CA ARG A 88 5.74 8.20 -3.71
C ARG A 88 5.52 7.47 -2.40
N GLY A 89 6.15 6.33 -2.24
CA GLY A 89 6.06 5.49 -1.05
C GLY A 89 7.43 5.21 -0.47
N ALA A 90 7.49 5.04 0.84
CA ALA A 90 8.72 4.81 1.58
C ALA A 90 8.49 3.82 2.73
N LEU A 91 9.43 2.90 2.95
CA LEU A 91 9.45 2.09 4.16
C LEU A 91 10.02 2.90 5.32
N VAL A 92 9.19 3.17 6.33
CA VAL A 92 9.53 4.03 7.47
C VAL A 92 9.84 3.26 8.76
N SER A 93 9.45 1.99 8.83
CA SER A 93 9.79 1.10 9.94
C SER A 93 9.79 -0.37 9.52
N MET A 94 10.66 -1.16 10.14
CA MET A 94 10.74 -2.61 10.03
C MET A 94 10.90 -3.20 11.43
N GLY A 95 9.85 -3.87 11.92
CA GLY A 95 9.80 -4.39 13.28
C GLY A 95 10.04 -3.31 14.32
N GLU A 96 11.07 -3.52 15.14
CA GLU A 96 11.47 -2.59 16.21
C GLU A 96 12.38 -1.46 15.72
N LYS A 97 12.72 -1.43 14.42
CA LYS A 97 13.60 -0.42 13.84
C LYS A 97 12.78 0.60 13.06
N SER A 98 13.11 1.87 13.23
CA SER A 98 12.48 2.99 12.54
C SER A 98 13.54 3.88 11.92
N ILE A 99 13.16 4.61 10.89
CA ILE A 99 14.02 5.62 10.27
C ILE A 99 14.25 6.81 11.20
N ASP A 100 15.31 7.56 10.94
CA ASP A 100 15.39 8.95 11.36
C ASP A 100 14.73 9.84 10.29
N ARG A 101 13.64 10.54 10.66
CA ARG A 101 12.95 11.44 9.73
C ARG A 101 13.81 12.63 9.30
N ALA A 102 14.85 12.99 10.06
CA ALA A 102 15.78 14.06 9.68
C ALA A 102 16.62 13.70 8.43
N ASN A 103 16.77 12.41 8.13
CA ASN A 103 17.52 11.92 6.97
C ASN A 103 16.66 11.70 5.72
N TRP A 104 15.40 12.15 5.73
CA TRP A 104 14.45 11.85 4.66
C TRP A 104 14.93 12.36 3.29
N ASN A 105 15.17 11.43 2.36
CA ASN A 105 15.65 11.70 1.01
C ASN A 105 14.84 10.90 -0.03
N TRP A 106 13.95 11.60 -0.75
CA TRP A 106 13.15 10.99 -1.82
C TRP A 106 13.98 10.46 -2.99
N ASN A 107 15.13 11.06 -3.29
CA ASN A 107 15.99 10.60 -4.39
C ASN A 107 16.62 9.24 -4.09
N PHE A 108 16.76 8.89 -2.80
CA PHE A 108 17.35 7.62 -2.39
C PHE A 108 16.35 6.45 -2.43
N VAL A 109 15.04 6.71 -2.35
CA VAL A 109 14.01 5.65 -2.31
C VAL A 109 14.05 4.75 -3.55
N GLY A 110 14.30 5.35 -4.73
CA GLY A 110 14.39 4.63 -6.00
C GLY A 110 15.81 4.24 -6.41
N ASP A 111 16.80 4.45 -5.55
CA ASP A 111 18.19 4.13 -5.83
C ASP A 111 18.39 2.61 -5.93
N ALA A 112 19.20 2.15 -6.89
CA ALA A 112 19.50 0.74 -7.08
C ALA A 112 20.25 0.12 -5.87
N GLU A 113 20.96 0.94 -5.10
CA GLU A 113 21.65 0.53 -3.87
C GLU A 113 20.72 0.47 -2.65
N ASN A 114 19.45 0.87 -2.79
CA ASN A 114 18.45 0.84 -1.73
C ASN A 114 17.53 -0.39 -1.85
N PRO A 115 17.81 -1.50 -1.12
CA PRO A 115 16.99 -2.69 -1.20
C PRO A 115 15.66 -2.59 -0.43
N PHE A 116 15.41 -1.49 0.30
CA PHE A 116 14.32 -1.39 1.26
C PHE A 116 13.26 -0.35 0.92
N PHE A 117 13.47 0.46 -0.13
CA PHE A 117 12.66 1.65 -0.40
C PHE A 117 12.59 2.61 0.81
N THR A 118 13.63 2.64 1.63
CA THR A 118 13.68 3.54 2.78
C THR A 118 14.10 4.94 2.34
N PRO A 119 13.54 6.02 2.90
CA PRO A 119 13.98 7.37 2.62
C PRO A 119 15.20 7.78 3.43
N ASP A 120 15.67 6.94 4.37
CA ASP A 120 16.82 7.23 5.25
C ASP A 120 18.01 6.34 4.85
N PRO A 121 19.03 6.88 4.15
CA PRO A 121 20.21 6.11 3.76
C PRO A 121 20.95 5.45 4.92
N ALA A 122 20.96 6.09 6.10
CA ALA A 122 21.64 5.55 7.28
C ALA A 122 20.91 4.31 7.84
N SER A 123 19.61 4.17 7.58
CA SER A 123 18.82 3.03 8.06
C SER A 123 19.12 1.73 7.30
N VAL A 124 19.73 1.79 6.10
CA VAL A 124 19.99 0.60 5.27
C VAL A 124 20.83 -0.44 6.01
N ALA A 125 21.94 -0.04 6.63
CA ALA A 125 22.80 -0.97 7.37
C ALA A 125 22.06 -1.58 8.58
N VAL A 126 21.23 -0.78 9.26
CA VAL A 126 20.44 -1.19 10.41
C VAL A 126 19.37 -2.21 10.01
N PHE A 127 18.60 -1.92 8.96
CA PHE A 127 17.58 -2.81 8.42
C PHE A 127 18.18 -4.09 7.87
N ALA A 128 19.31 -4.02 7.16
CA ALA A 128 20.00 -5.20 6.64
C ALA A 128 20.46 -6.14 7.76
N ALA A 129 21.13 -5.60 8.79
CA ALA A 129 21.58 -6.39 9.94
C ALA A 129 20.41 -6.99 10.71
N TYR A 130 19.35 -6.21 10.94
CA TYR A 130 18.14 -6.66 11.63
C TYR A 130 17.42 -7.77 10.87
N LEU A 131 17.18 -7.59 9.56
CA LEU A 131 16.50 -8.56 8.71
C LEU A 131 17.29 -9.86 8.57
N ASP A 132 18.63 -9.78 8.49
CA ASP A 132 19.49 -10.97 8.50
C ASP A 132 19.38 -11.74 9.83
N GLY A 133 19.32 -11.04 10.96
CA GLY A 133 19.06 -11.64 12.27
C GLY A 133 17.72 -12.38 12.32
N ILE A 134 16.64 -11.73 11.87
CA ILE A 134 15.29 -12.33 11.78
C ILE A 134 15.29 -13.57 10.88
N ARG A 135 15.97 -13.50 9.73
CA ARG A 135 16.12 -14.63 8.80
C ARG A 135 16.87 -15.80 9.43
N LYS A 136 18.00 -15.54 10.11
CA LYS A 136 18.79 -16.57 10.81
C LYS A 136 18.00 -17.23 11.94
N ALA A 137 17.12 -16.49 12.61
CA ALA A 137 16.18 -17.01 13.60
C ALA A 137 15.02 -17.81 12.98
N GLY A 138 14.93 -17.90 11.65
CA GLY A 138 13.83 -18.60 10.95
C GLY A 138 12.47 -17.94 11.14
N SER A 139 12.46 -16.63 11.43
CA SER A 139 11.27 -15.84 11.73
C SER A 139 10.99 -14.80 10.62
N SER A 140 9.98 -13.98 10.85
CA SER A 140 9.58 -12.86 10.00
C SER A 140 9.24 -11.63 10.84
N VAL A 141 9.13 -10.48 10.19
CA VAL A 141 8.84 -9.20 10.83
C VAL A 141 7.90 -8.35 9.97
N GLY A 142 7.15 -7.47 10.61
CA GLY A 142 6.25 -6.52 9.95
C GLY A 142 6.97 -5.23 9.56
N ALA A 143 6.24 -4.32 8.92
CA ALA A 143 6.73 -3.01 8.52
C ALA A 143 5.63 -1.97 8.50
N VAL A 144 6.03 -0.70 8.52
CA VAL A 144 5.16 0.45 8.26
C VAL A 144 5.67 1.16 7.02
N ILE A 145 4.74 1.46 6.11
CA ILE A 145 4.99 2.15 4.85
C ILE A 145 4.24 3.48 4.90
N GLU A 146 4.89 4.55 4.46
CA GLU A 146 4.29 5.87 4.26
C GLU A 146 4.16 6.15 2.76
N ILE A 147 2.97 6.56 2.33
CA ILE A 147 2.68 7.02 0.98
C ILE A 147 2.36 8.51 1.04
N VAL A 148 3.02 9.28 0.18
CA VAL A 148 2.83 10.71 0.02
C VAL A 148 2.38 10.98 -1.42
N ALA A 149 1.25 11.66 -1.59
CA ALA A 149 0.76 12.13 -2.87
C ALA A 149 0.79 13.66 -2.92
N ASP A 150 1.69 14.20 -3.72
CA ASP A 150 1.82 15.63 -4.00
C ASP A 150 1.06 16.02 -5.25
N GLY A 151 0.76 17.31 -5.41
CA GLY A 151 0.08 17.84 -6.60
C GLY A 151 -1.39 17.45 -6.70
N VAL A 152 -1.99 16.95 -5.61
CA VAL A 152 -3.42 16.63 -5.55
C VAL A 152 -4.21 17.93 -5.44
N PRO A 153 -5.11 18.26 -6.39
CA PRO A 153 -5.90 19.48 -6.30
C PRO A 153 -6.79 19.51 -5.05
N ALA A 154 -7.08 20.70 -4.52
CA ALA A 154 -8.07 20.88 -3.46
C ALA A 154 -9.49 20.58 -3.99
N GLY A 155 -10.35 20.04 -3.13
CA GLY A 155 -11.77 19.79 -3.45
C GLY A 155 -12.12 18.38 -3.95
N LEU A 156 -11.17 17.44 -3.96
CA LEU A 156 -11.43 16.04 -4.30
C LEU A 156 -11.97 15.27 -3.09
N GLY A 157 -13.08 14.57 -3.28
CA GLY A 157 -13.71 13.77 -2.23
C GLY A 157 -15.24 13.78 -2.37
N ALA A 158 -15.89 12.74 -1.86
CA ALA A 158 -17.36 12.67 -1.79
C ALA A 158 -17.79 12.50 -0.32
N PRO A 159 -18.27 13.57 0.34
CA PRO A 159 -18.52 13.54 1.78
C PRO A 159 -19.44 12.40 2.24
N ILE A 160 -19.32 12.07 3.54
CA ILE A 160 -20.14 11.09 4.28
C ILE A 160 -19.86 9.62 3.93
N TYR A 161 -20.07 9.19 2.67
CA TYR A 161 -20.07 7.75 2.31
C TYR A 161 -18.98 7.32 1.34
N ALA A 162 -18.25 8.27 0.76
CA ALA A 162 -17.14 8.00 -0.15
C ALA A 162 -16.06 9.07 0.07
N LYS A 163 -15.73 9.33 1.34
CA LYS A 163 -14.70 10.32 1.66
C LYS A 163 -13.37 9.87 1.05
N LEU A 164 -12.51 10.82 0.69
CA LEU A 164 -11.23 10.51 0.07
C LEU A 164 -10.34 9.65 0.99
N ASP A 165 -10.27 9.99 2.27
CA ASP A 165 -9.56 9.23 3.31
C ASP A 165 -10.15 7.83 3.51
N GLN A 166 -11.48 7.68 3.46
CA GLN A 166 -12.17 6.39 3.52
C GLN A 166 -11.76 5.48 2.35
N ASP A 167 -11.78 5.99 1.12
CA ASP A 167 -11.46 5.19 -0.07
C ASP A 167 -9.96 4.86 -0.14
N ILE A 168 -9.09 5.79 0.28
CA ILE A 168 -7.64 5.52 0.46
C ILE A 168 -7.45 4.43 1.52
N ALA A 169 -8.09 4.55 2.68
CA ALA A 169 -7.96 3.58 3.76
C ALA A 169 -8.46 2.20 3.34
N SER A 170 -9.58 2.13 2.62
CA SER A 170 -10.12 0.90 2.04
C SER A 170 -9.13 0.28 1.05
N GLY A 171 -8.58 1.09 0.13
CA GLY A 171 -7.60 0.65 -0.85
C GLY A 171 -6.34 0.08 -0.20
N LEU A 172 -5.77 0.77 0.78
CA LEU A 172 -4.59 0.32 1.52
C LEU A 172 -4.88 -0.91 2.39
N MET A 173 -5.99 -0.93 3.13
CA MET A 173 -6.38 -2.06 3.99
C MET A 173 -6.67 -3.33 3.19
N SER A 174 -7.07 -3.19 1.93
CA SER A 174 -7.32 -4.34 1.04
C SER A 174 -6.05 -5.06 0.57
N ILE A 175 -4.87 -4.49 0.81
CA ILE A 175 -3.59 -5.12 0.47
C ILE A 175 -3.37 -6.30 1.43
N ASN A 176 -2.96 -7.45 0.89
CA ASN A 176 -2.69 -8.62 1.70
C ASN A 176 -1.68 -8.29 2.83
N ALA A 177 -1.93 -8.85 4.01
CA ALA A 177 -1.14 -8.61 5.23
C ALA A 177 -1.25 -7.21 5.87
N VAL A 178 -1.97 -6.24 5.28
CA VAL A 178 -2.22 -4.96 5.95
C VAL A 178 -3.23 -5.14 7.09
N LYS A 179 -2.93 -4.51 8.23
CA LYS A 179 -3.73 -4.59 9.47
C LYS A 179 -4.10 -3.26 10.09
N GLY A 180 -3.52 -2.16 9.61
CA GLY A 180 -3.77 -0.81 10.09
C GLY A 180 -3.52 0.19 8.97
N VAL A 181 -4.32 1.25 8.91
CA VAL A 181 -4.12 2.38 8.01
C VAL A 181 -4.40 3.66 8.80
N GLU A 182 -3.64 4.70 8.52
CA GLU A 182 -3.80 6.01 9.13
C GLU A 182 -3.51 7.13 8.13
N ILE A 183 -4.14 8.29 8.33
CA ILE A 183 -4.01 9.49 7.48
C ILE A 183 -3.45 10.63 8.33
N GLY A 184 -2.51 11.41 7.79
CA GLY A 184 -1.89 12.53 8.51
C GLY A 184 -1.15 12.08 9.75
N ASN A 185 -1.47 12.64 10.92
CA ASN A 185 -0.97 12.21 12.23
C ASN A 185 -1.55 10.87 12.67
N GLY A 186 -2.66 10.43 12.07
CA GLY A 186 -3.18 9.10 12.31
C GLY A 186 -3.58 8.86 13.75
N PHE A 187 -3.08 7.78 14.35
CA PHE A 187 -3.35 7.49 15.76
C PHE A 187 -2.77 8.52 16.73
N GLU A 188 -1.75 9.30 16.33
CA GLU A 188 -1.20 10.38 17.16
C GLU A 188 -2.19 11.54 17.31
N ALA A 189 -3.13 11.72 16.39
CA ALA A 189 -4.17 12.74 16.51
C ALA A 189 -5.05 12.55 17.77
N ALA A 190 -5.12 11.33 18.33
CA ALA A 190 -5.83 11.04 19.57
C ALA A 190 -5.04 11.40 20.85
N ARG A 191 -3.79 11.86 20.71
CA ARG A 191 -2.86 12.12 21.82
C ARG A 191 -2.47 13.59 21.96
N ILE A 192 -2.81 14.42 20.98
CA ILE A 192 -2.47 15.84 20.91
C ILE A 192 -3.71 16.71 21.20
N THR A 193 -3.49 17.96 21.59
CA THR A 193 -4.59 18.90 21.86
C THR A 193 -5.17 19.49 20.58
N GLY A 194 -6.29 20.21 20.69
CA GLY A 194 -6.92 20.88 19.54
C GLY A 194 -6.00 21.92 18.89
N GLU A 195 -5.22 22.64 19.70
CA GLU A 195 -4.24 23.64 19.26
C GLU A 195 -3.10 23.00 18.48
N GLU A 196 -2.61 21.84 18.93
CA GLU A 196 -1.54 21.09 18.25
C GLU A 196 -2.02 20.43 16.96
N ASN A 197 -3.28 19.99 16.92
CA ASN A 197 -3.87 19.33 15.75
C ASN A 197 -4.34 20.31 14.65
N ALA A 198 -4.60 21.56 15.00
CA ALA A 198 -5.16 22.53 14.06
C ALA A 198 -4.16 22.90 12.96
N ASP A 199 -4.48 22.55 11.72
CA ASP A 199 -3.74 23.02 10.55
C ASP A 199 -4.12 24.47 10.22
N GLU A 200 -3.40 25.41 10.84
CA GLU A 200 -3.60 26.84 10.65
C GLU A 200 -3.32 27.28 9.22
N MET A 201 -4.00 28.35 8.78
CA MET A 201 -3.87 28.91 7.44
C MET A 201 -3.50 30.39 7.48
N ARG A 202 -2.79 30.85 6.44
CA ARG A 202 -2.55 32.27 6.12
C ARG A 202 -2.72 32.48 4.61
N ILE A 203 -2.77 33.74 4.20
CA ILE A 203 -2.76 34.11 2.78
C ILE A 203 -1.31 34.13 2.27
N GLY A 204 -1.05 33.46 1.15
CA GLY A 204 0.24 33.49 0.47
C GLY A 204 0.44 34.75 -0.36
N ASN A 205 1.68 34.99 -0.81
CA ASN A 205 2.03 36.14 -1.63
C ASN A 205 1.31 36.17 -3.00
N ASP A 206 0.82 35.02 -3.45
CA ASP A 206 0.04 34.85 -4.68
C ASP A 206 -1.48 34.98 -4.45
N GLY A 207 -1.91 35.35 -3.24
CA GLY A 207 -3.32 35.46 -2.87
C GLY A 207 -4.03 34.13 -2.64
N LYS A 208 -3.30 33.00 -2.58
CA LYS A 208 -3.88 31.67 -2.32
C LYS A 208 -3.72 31.26 -0.86
N PRO A 209 -4.63 30.43 -0.32
CA PRO A 209 -4.47 29.89 1.03
C PRO A 209 -3.23 28.99 1.14
N VAL A 210 -2.47 29.18 2.23
CA VAL A 210 -1.33 28.34 2.59
C VAL A 210 -1.56 27.81 4.00
N PHE A 211 -1.48 26.49 4.16
CA PHE A 211 -1.47 25.83 5.46
C PHE A 211 -0.06 25.87 6.07
N LEU A 212 0.01 26.06 7.39
CA LEU A 212 1.26 26.17 8.15
C LEU A 212 1.76 24.81 8.66
N SER A 213 0.90 23.79 8.69
CA SER A 213 1.18 22.41 9.06
C SER A 213 0.28 21.45 8.27
N ASN A 214 0.54 20.14 8.33
CA ASN A 214 -0.24 19.11 7.62
C ASN A 214 -0.58 17.90 8.52
N ASN A 215 -1.08 18.18 9.72
CA ASN A 215 -1.50 17.19 10.71
C ASN A 215 -2.65 16.32 10.19
N ALA A 216 -3.55 16.90 9.37
CA ALA A 216 -4.66 16.19 8.74
C ALA A 216 -4.24 15.31 7.56
N GLY A 217 -2.99 15.38 7.11
CA GLY A 217 -2.50 14.58 5.98
C GLY A 217 -3.20 14.90 4.67
N GLY A 218 -3.48 16.18 4.43
CA GLY A 218 -4.03 16.70 3.19
C GLY A 218 -5.52 16.47 2.98
N ILE A 219 -6.24 15.94 3.98
CA ILE A 219 -7.68 15.62 3.88
C ILE A 219 -8.43 16.18 5.09
N LEU A 220 -9.40 17.05 4.86
CA LEU A 220 -10.29 17.62 5.88
C LEU A 220 -11.74 17.40 5.48
N GLY A 221 -12.55 16.89 6.42
CA GLY A 221 -13.96 16.55 6.14
C GLY A 221 -14.15 15.47 5.08
N GLY A 222 -13.10 14.72 4.74
CA GLY A 222 -13.10 13.75 3.64
C GLY A 222 -12.84 14.34 2.25
N ILE A 223 -12.35 15.59 2.19
CA ILE A 223 -12.04 16.34 0.97
C ILE A 223 -10.57 16.77 0.99
N SER A 224 -9.88 16.70 -0.14
CA SER A 224 -8.49 17.15 -0.27
C SER A 224 -8.34 18.65 -0.04
N THR A 225 -7.31 19.05 0.70
CA THR A 225 -7.00 20.45 1.02
C THR A 225 -6.07 21.12 0.00
N GLY A 226 -5.45 20.33 -0.88
CA GLY A 226 -4.39 20.78 -1.79
C GLY A 226 -2.98 20.59 -1.22
N GLN A 227 -2.86 20.28 0.07
CA GLN A 227 -1.60 19.83 0.66
C GLN A 227 -1.30 18.39 0.22
N ALA A 228 -0.06 17.96 0.46
CA ALA A 228 0.32 16.57 0.24
C ALA A 228 -0.60 15.63 1.04
N ILE A 229 -1.16 14.63 0.38
CA ILE A 229 -1.89 13.56 1.07
C ILE A 229 -0.87 12.61 1.66
N VAL A 230 -0.95 12.39 2.98
CA VAL A 230 -0.04 11.50 3.70
C VAL A 230 -0.84 10.37 4.32
N ALA A 231 -0.53 9.14 3.92
CA ALA A 231 -1.15 7.93 4.44
C ALA A 231 -0.08 6.93 4.87
N ARG A 232 -0.26 6.27 6.00
CA ARG A 232 0.59 5.17 6.46
C ARG A 232 -0.21 3.89 6.62
N PHE A 233 0.42 2.75 6.37
CA PHE A 233 -0.20 1.46 6.59
C PHE A 233 0.77 0.45 7.20
N ALA A 234 0.23 -0.38 8.09
CA ALA A 234 0.96 -1.39 8.84
C ALA A 234 0.78 -2.78 8.21
N VAL A 235 1.88 -3.40 7.82
CA VAL A 235 1.93 -4.76 7.25
C VAL A 235 2.40 -5.71 8.35
N LYS A 236 1.61 -6.75 8.63
CA LYS A 236 1.96 -7.77 9.63
C LYS A 236 3.16 -8.62 9.16
N PRO A 237 3.86 -9.31 10.09
CA PRO A 237 4.88 -10.28 9.73
C PRO A 237 4.39 -11.38 8.78
N THR A 238 5.28 -11.85 7.91
CA THR A 238 5.00 -12.98 7.00
C THR A 238 4.61 -14.23 7.79
N SER A 239 3.44 -14.80 7.52
CA SER A 239 2.92 -15.92 8.31
C SER A 239 3.70 -17.23 8.16
N SER A 240 4.39 -17.44 7.04
CA SER A 240 5.18 -18.64 6.76
C SER A 240 6.58 -18.51 7.35
N ILE A 241 6.85 -19.26 8.43
CA ILE A 241 8.11 -19.25 9.19
C ILE A 241 8.59 -20.68 9.47
N LEU A 242 9.87 -20.81 9.84
CA LEU A 242 10.51 -22.10 10.14
C LEU A 242 10.21 -22.60 11.56
N THR A 243 9.72 -21.74 12.46
CA THR A 243 9.31 -22.18 13.79
C THR A 243 7.95 -22.87 13.72
N PRO A 244 7.80 -24.09 14.28
CA PRO A 244 6.51 -24.77 14.33
C PRO A 244 5.42 -23.92 14.99
N ARG A 245 4.21 -24.01 14.45
CA ARG A 245 3.01 -23.36 14.97
C ARG A 245 1.86 -24.36 15.06
N LYS A 246 1.12 -24.29 16.16
CA LYS A 246 -0.09 -25.08 16.37
C LYS A 246 -1.19 -24.62 15.41
N SER A 247 -1.93 -25.57 14.85
CA SER A 247 -3.09 -25.35 14.02
C SER A 247 -3.99 -26.59 14.04
N ILE A 248 -5.00 -26.61 13.17
CA ILE A 248 -5.83 -27.78 12.92
C ILE A 248 -5.81 -28.16 11.43
N ASP A 249 -6.10 -29.43 11.14
CA ASP A 249 -6.41 -29.90 9.79
C ASP A 249 -7.90 -29.73 9.46
N LYS A 250 -8.27 -30.05 8.22
CA LYS A 250 -9.66 -29.98 7.73
C LYS A 250 -10.64 -30.92 8.44
N ASP A 251 -10.13 -31.94 9.12
CA ASP A 251 -10.94 -32.92 9.86
C ASP A 251 -11.07 -32.53 11.34
N GLY A 252 -10.44 -31.41 11.75
CA GLY A 252 -10.51 -30.85 13.10
C GLY A 252 -9.45 -31.37 14.06
N ASN A 253 -8.46 -32.13 13.57
CA ASN A 253 -7.39 -32.65 14.42
C ASN A 253 -6.31 -31.59 14.63
N ASP A 254 -5.74 -31.54 15.83
CA ASP A 254 -4.58 -30.71 16.14
C ASP A 254 -3.36 -31.14 15.29
N VAL A 255 -2.69 -30.16 14.69
CA VAL A 255 -1.46 -30.36 13.91
C VAL A 255 -0.43 -29.28 14.24
N GLU A 256 0.85 -29.61 14.03
CA GLU A 256 1.92 -28.62 13.98
C GLU A 256 2.32 -28.34 12.54
N ILE A 257 2.32 -27.07 12.16
CA ILE A 257 2.66 -26.62 10.81
C ILE A 257 3.99 -25.89 10.86
N MET A 258 4.89 -26.31 9.97
CA MET A 258 6.16 -25.66 9.70
C MET A 258 6.31 -25.54 8.20
N THR A 259 6.45 -24.32 7.68
CA THR A 259 6.60 -24.11 6.24
C THR A 259 8.09 -24.15 5.89
N LYS A 260 8.51 -25.17 5.14
CA LYS A 260 9.91 -25.30 4.67
C LYS A 260 10.07 -24.51 3.38
N GLY A 261 11.18 -23.79 3.24
CA GLY A 261 11.52 -23.04 2.03
C GLY A 261 12.05 -21.64 2.30
N ARG A 262 12.44 -20.93 1.23
CA ARG A 262 12.80 -19.51 1.32
C ARG A 262 11.51 -18.69 1.29
N HIS A 263 11.14 -18.13 2.43
CA HIS A 263 10.05 -17.16 2.54
C HIS A 263 10.62 -15.76 2.74
N ASP A 264 9.85 -14.76 2.32
CA ASP A 264 10.22 -13.37 2.50
C ASP A 264 10.14 -13.02 4.00
N PRO A 265 11.26 -12.65 4.66
CA PRO A 265 11.25 -12.33 6.08
C PRO A 265 10.49 -11.02 6.39
N CYS A 266 10.21 -10.18 5.39
CA CYS A 266 9.43 -8.95 5.56
C CYS A 266 8.70 -8.56 4.26
N VAL A 267 7.49 -9.09 4.06
CA VAL A 267 6.65 -8.76 2.87
C VAL A 267 6.32 -7.27 2.74
N GLY A 268 6.42 -6.49 3.82
CA GLY A 268 6.16 -5.05 3.80
C GLY A 268 7.09 -4.25 2.90
N ILE A 269 8.32 -4.72 2.63
CA ILE A 269 9.26 -4.05 1.71
C ILE A 269 8.62 -3.92 0.31
N ARG A 270 8.00 -5.00 -0.16
CA ARG A 270 7.35 -5.04 -1.49
C ARG A 270 5.98 -4.36 -1.51
N ALA A 271 5.46 -3.95 -0.35
CA ALA A 271 4.17 -3.27 -0.24
C ALA A 271 4.23 -1.81 -0.68
N VAL A 272 5.42 -1.21 -0.74
CA VAL A 272 5.63 0.19 -1.15
C VAL A 272 4.95 0.53 -2.49
N PRO A 273 5.33 -0.08 -3.63
CA PRO A 273 4.70 0.24 -4.93
C PRO A 273 3.21 -0.14 -4.98
N ILE A 274 2.78 -1.09 -4.16
CA ILE A 274 1.36 -1.49 -4.07
C ILE A 274 0.55 -0.40 -3.37
N GLY A 275 1.07 0.15 -2.27
CA GLY A 275 0.46 1.27 -1.56
C GLY A 275 0.36 2.51 -2.42
N GLU A 276 1.42 2.85 -3.14
CA GLU A 276 1.40 3.97 -4.09
C GLU A 276 0.32 3.78 -5.16
N ALA A 277 0.20 2.57 -5.71
CA ALA A 277 -0.81 2.27 -6.72
C ALA A 277 -2.24 2.42 -6.17
N MET A 278 -2.50 1.92 -4.96
CA MET A 278 -3.84 2.03 -4.35
C MET A 278 -4.21 3.48 -4.05
N VAL A 279 -3.27 4.29 -3.57
CA VAL A 279 -3.49 5.74 -3.36
C VAL A 279 -3.72 6.45 -4.70
N ALA A 280 -2.91 6.17 -5.72
CA ALA A 280 -3.10 6.75 -7.05
C ALA A 280 -4.47 6.40 -7.65
N CYS A 281 -4.90 5.14 -7.55
CA CYS A 281 -6.22 4.71 -8.01
C CYS A 281 -7.36 5.43 -7.29
N ALA A 282 -7.30 5.55 -5.95
CA ALA A 282 -8.32 6.25 -5.18
C ALA A 282 -8.42 7.72 -5.59
N ILE A 283 -7.28 8.43 -5.69
CA ILE A 283 -7.26 9.84 -6.08
C ILE A 283 -7.76 10.02 -7.53
N ALA A 284 -7.33 9.17 -8.46
CA ALA A 284 -7.78 9.24 -9.85
C ALA A 284 -9.30 9.04 -9.99
N ASP A 285 -9.88 8.12 -9.23
CA ASP A 285 -11.34 7.91 -9.20
C ASP A 285 -12.06 9.15 -8.66
N HIS A 286 -11.59 9.72 -7.54
CA HIS A 286 -12.13 10.98 -7.00
C HIS A 286 -11.99 12.15 -7.96
N TYR A 287 -10.89 12.26 -8.69
CA TYR A 287 -10.68 13.28 -9.71
C TYR A 287 -11.67 13.17 -10.86
N LEU A 288 -11.90 11.96 -11.38
CA LEU A 288 -12.87 11.72 -12.44
C LEU A 288 -14.32 11.98 -11.98
N ARG A 289 -14.68 11.52 -10.77
CA ARG A 289 -15.99 11.78 -10.16
C ARG A 289 -16.23 13.27 -9.97
N HIS A 290 -15.25 14.02 -9.46
CA HIS A 290 -15.37 15.46 -9.26
C HIS A 290 -15.68 16.20 -10.57
N ARG A 291 -14.97 15.87 -11.65
CA ARG A 291 -15.23 16.44 -12.98
C ARG A 291 -16.66 16.12 -13.46
N GLY A 292 -17.12 14.89 -13.25
CA GLY A 292 -18.49 14.48 -13.61
C GLY A 292 -19.57 15.16 -12.79
N GLN A 293 -19.33 15.43 -11.50
CA GLN A 293 -20.29 16.05 -10.59
C GLN A 293 -20.40 17.57 -10.78
N THR A 294 -19.28 18.26 -10.96
CA THR A 294 -19.23 19.73 -10.97
C THR A 294 -19.21 20.34 -12.36
N GLY A 295 -18.86 19.56 -13.39
CA GLY A 295 -18.62 20.06 -14.74
C GLY A 295 -17.42 21.01 -14.86
N ARG A 296 -16.66 21.21 -13.77
CA ARG A 296 -15.49 22.09 -13.72
C ARG A 296 -14.20 21.29 -13.83
N ALA A 297 -13.19 21.90 -14.43
CA ALA A 297 -11.82 21.42 -14.26
C ALA A 297 -11.36 21.76 -12.82
N VAL A 298 -10.70 20.82 -12.16
CA VAL A 298 -10.27 21.00 -10.77
C VAL A 298 -9.14 22.03 -10.73
N GLY A 299 -9.27 23.07 -9.90
CA GLY A 299 -8.30 24.17 -9.80
C GLY A 299 -8.60 25.40 -10.67
N GLN A 300 -9.79 25.49 -11.28
CA GLN A 300 -10.36 26.72 -11.86
C GLN A 300 -11.37 27.38 -10.93
#